data_AF-A0A0A0KFP0-F1
#
_entry.id   AF-A0A0A0KFP0-F1
#
_cell.length_a   1.000
_cell.length_b   1.000
_cell.length_c   1.000
_cell.angle_alpha   90.00
_cell.angle_beta   90.00
_cell.angle_gamma   90.00
#
_symmetry.space_group_name_H-M   'P 1'
#
loop_
_entity.id
_entity.type
_entity.pdbx_description
1 polymer ?
#
loop_
_entity_poly.entity_id
_entity_poly.type
_entity_poly.pdbx_seq_one_letter_code
_entity_poly.pdbx_strand_id
1 'polypeptide(L)'
;MRKLKEQTNWSFTYKSFHAEKALVSFENKYQATIMCKNRGWNPVDKFYIKFEEWNTMKHGSPKLVPSYGGWVNFRGILMHAWDMETFTQIGEACGSFIEITREIKKQVEIRQAMLKVKENFTGFIPAFINVFDKKGNSFLVQSIVQAEGK
;
A
#
# COMPACT_ATOMS: atom_id res chain seq x y z
N MET A 1 -15.37 6.04 -6.77
CA MET A 1 -16.20 4.87 -7.13
C MET A 1 -17.69 5.19 -7.29
N ARG A 2 -18.31 6.06 -6.48
CA ARG A 2 -19.72 6.48 -6.67
C ARG A 2 -19.98 7.08 -8.07
N LYS A 3 -19.12 8.01 -8.52
CA LYS A 3 -19.18 8.58 -9.88
C LYS A 3 -18.98 7.57 -11.00
N LEU A 4 -18.21 6.49 -10.77
CA LEU A 4 -18.06 5.42 -11.76
C LEU A 4 -19.37 4.63 -11.91
N LYS A 5 -20.10 4.40 -10.79
CA LYS A 5 -21.46 3.82 -10.84
C LYS A 5 -22.42 4.72 -11.62
N GLU A 6 -22.37 6.03 -11.36
CA GLU A 6 -23.20 7.02 -12.06
C GLU A 6 -22.87 7.10 -13.57
N GLN A 7 -21.60 6.97 -13.97
CA GLN A 7 -21.19 6.99 -15.38
C GLN A 7 -21.59 5.73 -16.15
N THR A 8 -21.66 4.59 -15.48
CA THR A 8 -21.83 3.28 -16.14
C THR A 8 -23.23 2.71 -15.98
N ASN A 9 -23.97 3.13 -14.96
CA ASN A 9 -25.21 2.51 -14.50
C ASN A 9 -25.09 1.00 -14.23
N TRP A 10 -23.87 0.49 -13.97
CA TRP A 10 -23.62 -0.92 -13.70
C TRP A 10 -23.53 -1.21 -12.21
N SER A 11 -24.02 -2.39 -11.80
CA SER A 11 -23.75 -2.93 -10.48
C SER A 11 -22.35 -3.54 -10.43
N PHE A 12 -21.55 -3.09 -9.46
CA PHE A 12 -20.26 -3.68 -9.15
C PHE A 12 -19.90 -3.43 -7.69
N THR A 13 -19.03 -4.28 -7.16
CA THR A 13 -18.39 -4.12 -5.86
C THR A 13 -16.91 -3.78 -6.04
N TYR A 14 -16.29 -3.18 -5.02
CA TYR A 14 -14.85 -2.95 -5.05
C TYR A 14 -14.24 -3.16 -3.67
N LYS A 15 -12.99 -3.63 -3.66
CA LYS A 15 -12.18 -3.82 -2.46
C LYS A 15 -10.79 -3.21 -2.66
N SER A 16 -10.43 -2.22 -1.86
CA SER A 16 -9.07 -1.69 -1.84
C SER A 16 -8.11 -2.74 -1.28
N PHE A 17 -6.97 -2.94 -1.95
CA PHE A 17 -5.91 -3.84 -1.49
C PHE A 17 -4.52 -3.19 -1.56
N HIS A 18 -4.45 -1.92 -1.99
CA HIS A 18 -3.25 -1.10 -2.06
C HIS A 18 -3.65 0.39 -1.98
N ALA A 19 -2.72 1.28 -1.61
CA ALA A 19 -3.00 2.72 -1.43
C ALA A 19 -3.57 3.40 -2.71
N GLU A 20 -3.30 2.81 -3.88
CA GLU A 20 -3.68 3.33 -5.20
C GLU A 20 -4.30 2.24 -6.08
N LYS A 21 -4.71 1.10 -5.49
CA LYS A 21 -5.34 0.00 -6.25
C LYS A 21 -6.54 -0.57 -5.52
N ALA A 22 -7.56 -0.88 -6.30
CA ALA A 22 -8.73 -1.60 -5.85
C ALA A 22 -9.07 -2.70 -6.84
N LEU A 23 -9.55 -3.82 -6.30
CA LEU A 23 -10.17 -4.87 -7.10
C LEU A 23 -11.62 -4.44 -7.33
N VAL A 24 -12.06 -4.47 -8.58
CA VAL A 24 -13.45 -4.17 -8.95
C VAL A 24 -14.06 -5.43 -9.51
N SER A 25 -15.15 -5.89 -8.90
CA SER A 25 -15.86 -7.10 -9.27
C SER A 25 -17.20 -6.73 -9.89
N PHE A 26 -17.38 -7.13 -11.14
CA PHE A 26 -18.61 -6.96 -11.90
C PHE A 26 -19.40 -8.27 -11.91
N GLU A 27 -20.72 -8.19 -11.95
CA GLU A 27 -21.58 -9.37 -12.09
C GLU A 27 -21.41 -10.03 -13.46
N ASN A 28 -21.22 -9.21 -14.50
CA ASN A 28 -21.08 -9.69 -15.87
C ASN A 28 -19.63 -9.53 -16.39
N LYS A 29 -19.04 -10.64 -16.85
CA LYS A 29 -17.71 -10.67 -17.48
C LYS A 29 -17.57 -9.69 -18.65
N TYR A 30 -18.64 -9.46 -19.40
CA TYR A 30 -18.66 -8.53 -20.53
C TYR A 30 -18.38 -7.09 -20.08
N GLN A 31 -18.96 -6.65 -18.97
CA GLN A 31 -18.73 -5.32 -18.39
C GLN A 31 -17.27 -5.12 -17.99
N ALA A 32 -16.68 -6.12 -17.31
CA ALA A 32 -15.26 -6.11 -16.94
C ALA A 32 -14.36 -6.04 -18.19
N THR A 33 -14.73 -6.78 -19.24
CA THR A 33 -13.98 -6.81 -20.51
C THR A 33 -14.03 -5.46 -21.21
N ILE A 34 -15.19 -4.78 -21.26
CA ILE A 34 -15.31 -3.42 -21.82
C ILE A 34 -14.38 -2.45 -21.08
N MET A 35 -14.38 -2.49 -19.75
CA MET A 35 -13.52 -1.61 -18.94
C MET A 35 -12.04 -1.83 -19.25
N CYS A 36 -11.61 -3.09 -19.39
CA CYS A 36 -10.22 -3.42 -19.65
C CYS A 36 -9.78 -3.21 -21.11
N LYS A 37 -10.71 -3.02 -22.05
CA LYS A 37 -10.37 -2.73 -23.46
C LYS A 37 -9.65 -1.39 -23.60
N ASN A 38 -10.00 -0.42 -22.77
CA ASN A 38 -9.32 0.86 -22.77
C ASN A 38 -8.04 0.77 -21.94
N ARG A 39 -6.89 0.64 -22.62
CA ARG A 39 -5.58 0.52 -21.96
C ARG A 39 -5.05 1.85 -21.40
N GLY A 40 -5.76 2.96 -21.60
CA GLY A 40 -5.40 4.30 -21.13
C GLY A 40 -5.93 4.62 -19.72
N TRP A 41 -5.54 5.81 -19.24
CA TRP A 41 -6.08 6.40 -18.03
C TRP A 41 -7.41 7.09 -18.34
N ASN A 42 -8.45 6.78 -17.56
CA ASN A 42 -9.79 7.33 -17.72
C ASN A 42 -10.10 8.30 -16.56
N PRO A 43 -10.63 9.50 -16.82
CA PRO A 43 -11.04 10.41 -15.76
C PRO A 43 -12.29 9.87 -15.06
N VAL A 44 -12.16 9.59 -13.77
CA VAL A 44 -13.25 9.21 -12.89
C VAL A 44 -13.25 10.18 -11.72
N ASP A 45 -14.18 11.14 -11.77
CA ASP A 45 -14.21 12.27 -10.83
C ASP A 45 -12.93 13.12 -10.91
N LYS A 46 -12.22 13.29 -9.80
CA LYS A 46 -10.94 14.00 -9.67
C LYS A 46 -9.72 13.11 -9.88
N PHE A 47 -9.92 11.83 -10.19
CA PHE A 47 -8.86 10.85 -10.32
C PHE A 47 -8.76 10.34 -11.75
N TYR A 48 -7.55 10.01 -12.16
CA TYR A 48 -7.32 9.22 -13.36
C TYR A 48 -7.20 7.75 -12.95
N ILE A 49 -8.03 6.89 -13.50
CA ILE A 49 -8.08 5.46 -13.18
C ILE A 49 -7.81 4.63 -14.44
N LYS A 50 -6.92 3.65 -14.33
CA LYS A 50 -6.67 2.65 -15.36
C LYS A 50 -7.33 1.34 -14.95
N PHE A 51 -8.07 0.71 -15.86
CA PHE A 51 -8.66 -0.60 -15.65
C PHE A 51 -7.79 -1.67 -16.32
N GLU A 52 -7.47 -2.72 -15.58
CA GLU A 52 -6.68 -3.85 -16.05
C GLU A 52 -7.31 -5.15 -15.56
N GLU A 53 -7.22 -6.21 -16.38
CA GLU A 53 -7.71 -7.53 -15.99
C GLU A 53 -6.88 -8.08 -14.82
N TRP A 54 -7.55 -8.70 -13.85
CA TRP A 54 -6.87 -9.33 -12.73
C TRP A 54 -5.90 -10.41 -13.21
N ASN A 55 -4.70 -10.42 -12.66
CA ASN A 55 -3.66 -11.38 -13.00
C ASN A 55 -2.84 -11.64 -11.74
N THR A 56 -2.86 -12.85 -11.22
CA THR A 56 -2.20 -13.19 -9.95
C THR A 56 -0.70 -12.97 -9.99
N MET A 57 -0.03 -13.23 -11.10
CA MET A 57 1.42 -13.02 -11.22
C MET A 57 1.80 -11.53 -11.21
N LYS A 58 1.00 -10.69 -11.86
CA LYS A 58 1.23 -9.23 -11.96
C LYS A 58 0.70 -8.46 -10.76
N HIS A 59 -0.40 -8.91 -10.16
CA HIS A 59 -1.19 -8.15 -9.19
C HIS A 59 -1.27 -8.82 -7.82
N GLY A 60 -1.08 -10.13 -7.75
CA GLY A 60 -1.10 -10.91 -6.51
C GLY A 60 0.27 -11.13 -5.88
N SER A 61 1.36 -10.79 -6.58
CA SER A 61 2.69 -10.78 -5.99
C SER A 61 2.88 -9.54 -5.10
N PRO A 62 3.47 -9.69 -3.90
CA PRO A 62 3.82 -8.54 -3.07
C PRO A 62 4.79 -7.67 -3.88
N LYS A 63 4.47 -6.37 -3.99
CA LYS A 63 5.46 -5.42 -4.51
C LYS A 63 6.60 -5.36 -3.51
N LEU A 64 7.81 -5.62 -3.98
CA LEU A 64 9.03 -5.53 -3.19
C LEU A 64 9.82 -4.29 -3.62
N VAL A 65 10.55 -3.71 -2.70
CA VAL A 65 11.51 -2.64 -2.95
C VAL A 65 12.89 -3.08 -2.50
N PRO A 66 13.97 -2.69 -3.21
CA PRO A 66 15.32 -3.09 -2.86
C PRO A 66 15.72 -2.50 -1.52
N SER A 67 16.06 -3.36 -0.56
CA SER A 67 16.57 -2.98 0.76
C SER A 67 17.09 -4.22 1.47
N TYR A 68 18.31 -4.12 1.99
CA TYR A 68 18.91 -5.15 2.84
C TYR A 68 18.48 -5.04 4.31
N GLY A 69 17.43 -4.27 4.63
CA GLY A 69 17.05 -3.94 6.00
C GLY A 69 17.81 -2.70 6.50
N GLY A 70 18.17 -2.69 7.79
CA GLY A 70 18.80 -1.53 8.42
C GLY A 70 17.80 -0.41 8.67
N TRP A 71 18.20 0.84 8.47
CA TRP A 71 17.31 1.99 8.64
C TRP A 71 16.44 2.20 7.41
N VAL A 72 15.12 2.08 7.58
CA VAL A 72 14.14 2.22 6.52
C VAL A 72 13.09 3.25 6.93
N ASN A 73 12.70 4.09 5.98
CA ASN A 73 11.65 5.10 6.17
C ASN A 73 10.29 4.55 5.75
N PHE A 74 9.26 4.84 6.55
CA PHE A 74 7.89 4.42 6.30
C PHE A 74 6.95 5.62 6.30
N ARG A 75 5.96 5.64 5.40
CA ARG A 75 4.91 6.66 5.31
C ARG A 75 3.52 6.05 5.32
N GLY A 76 2.51 6.89 5.59
CA GLY A 76 1.10 6.47 5.61
C GLY A 76 0.63 5.89 6.94
N ILE A 77 1.43 6.04 8.00
CA ILE A 77 1.02 5.68 9.37
C ILE A 77 0.00 6.70 9.86
N LEU A 78 -1.15 6.22 10.32
CA LEU A 78 -2.21 7.08 10.83
C LEU A 78 -1.80 7.68 12.19
N MET A 79 -2.14 8.95 12.41
CA MET A 79 -1.72 9.69 13.62
C MET A 79 -2.17 9.03 14.92
N HIS A 80 -3.35 8.39 14.93
CA HIS A 80 -3.87 7.68 16.11
C HIS A 80 -3.25 6.28 16.30
N ALA A 81 -2.57 5.75 15.28
CA ALA A 81 -1.86 4.48 15.30
C ALA A 81 -0.33 4.71 15.40
N TRP A 82 0.11 5.87 15.88
CA TRP A 82 1.53 6.19 16.03
C TRP A 82 2.08 5.64 17.36
N ASP A 83 2.09 4.32 17.48
CA ASP A 83 2.50 3.61 18.70
C ASP A 83 3.44 2.43 18.43
N MET A 84 4.00 1.88 19.51
CA MET A 84 4.97 0.77 19.42
C MET A 84 4.39 -0.48 18.77
N GLU A 85 3.10 -0.76 18.98
CA GLU A 85 2.43 -1.92 18.37
C GLU A 85 2.41 -1.81 16.85
N THR A 86 2.10 -0.62 16.33
CA THR A 86 2.16 -0.33 14.90
C THR A 86 3.58 -0.45 14.35
N PHE A 87 4.59 0.09 15.05
CA PHE A 87 5.99 -0.03 14.60
C PHE A 87 6.51 -1.45 14.60
N THR A 88 6.10 -2.26 15.58
CA THR A 88 6.43 -3.69 15.61
C THR A 88 5.79 -4.43 14.44
N GLN A 89 4.51 -4.20 14.15
CA GLN A 89 3.85 -4.80 12.98
C GLN A 89 4.60 -4.48 11.67
N ILE A 90 5.03 -3.22 11.50
CA ILE A 90 5.81 -2.78 10.33
C ILE A 90 7.16 -3.51 10.27
N GLY A 91 7.90 -3.53 11.37
CA GLY A 91 9.22 -4.15 11.42
C GLY A 91 9.18 -5.66 11.19
N GLU A 92 8.20 -6.38 11.77
CA GLU A 92 8.01 -7.82 11.54
C GLU A 92 7.68 -8.12 10.08
N ALA A 93 6.86 -7.32 9.43
CA ALA A 93 6.58 -7.47 8.00
C ALA A 93 7.83 -7.30 7.12
N CYS A 94 8.84 -6.56 7.59
CA CYS A 94 10.09 -6.32 6.87
C CYS A 94 11.25 -7.23 7.31
N GLY A 95 11.02 -8.21 8.20
CA GLY A 95 12.00 -9.24 8.58
C GLY A 95 12.41 -9.26 10.05
N SER A 96 12.01 -8.25 10.84
CA SER A 96 11.93 -8.17 12.32
C SER A 96 12.18 -6.73 12.77
N PHE A 97 11.43 -6.29 13.77
CA PHE A 97 11.60 -4.96 14.37
C PHE A 97 12.81 -4.91 15.31
N ILE A 98 13.66 -3.88 15.19
CA ILE A 98 14.76 -3.63 16.13
C ILE A 98 14.48 -2.39 16.97
N GLU A 99 14.35 -1.22 16.34
CA GLU A 99 14.12 0.03 17.06
C GLU A 99 13.55 1.15 16.16
N ILE A 100 13.12 2.24 16.77
CA ILE A 100 12.75 3.50 16.11
C ILE A 100 13.70 4.61 16.56
N THR A 101 13.87 5.65 15.73
CA THR A 101 14.69 6.81 16.11
C THR A 101 14.08 7.58 17.27
N ARG A 102 14.91 8.41 17.93
CA ARG A 102 14.51 9.19 19.11
C ARG A 102 13.46 10.25 18.76
N GLU A 103 13.51 10.80 17.56
CA GLU A 103 12.59 11.82 17.06
C GLU A 103 11.18 11.25 16.94
N ILE A 104 11.06 10.01 16.45
CA ILE A 104 9.78 9.28 16.36
C ILE A 104 9.26 8.92 17.75
N LYS A 105 10.14 8.49 18.67
CA LYS A 105 9.77 8.25 20.08
C LYS A 105 9.19 9.49 20.75
N LYS A 106 9.73 10.67 20.42
CA LYS A 106 9.28 11.97 20.94
C LYS A 106 8.13 12.57 20.14
N GLN A 107 7.64 11.88 19.09
CA GLN A 107 6.59 12.35 18.18
C GLN A 107 6.86 13.75 17.58
N VAL A 108 8.13 14.10 17.40
CA VAL A 108 8.54 15.42 16.87
C VAL A 108 8.21 15.53 15.39
N GLU A 109 8.33 14.42 14.64
CA GLU A 109 8.04 14.35 13.21
C GLU A 109 7.16 13.14 12.90
N ILE A 110 5.86 13.39 12.65
CA ILE A 110 4.85 12.35 12.36
C ILE A 110 4.56 12.19 10.86
N ARG A 111 5.44 12.69 9.98
CA ARG A 111 5.28 12.54 8.52
C ARG A 111 5.77 11.19 8.04
N GLN A 112 6.85 10.71 8.63
CA GLN A 112 7.52 9.45 8.29
C GLN A 112 8.03 8.83 9.58
N ALA A 113 8.05 7.50 9.64
CA ALA A 113 8.69 6.79 10.74
C ALA A 113 9.94 6.10 10.22
N MET A 114 11.09 6.42 10.82
CA MET A 114 12.35 5.77 10.53
C MET A 114 12.55 4.62 11.52
N LEU A 115 12.46 3.39 11.01
CA LEU A 115 12.56 2.15 11.78
C LEU A 115 13.84 1.42 11.39
N LYS A 116 14.49 0.82 12.37
CA LYS A 116 15.56 -0.14 12.16
C LYS A 116 14.95 -1.53 12.08
N VAL A 117 15.16 -2.17 10.94
CA VAL A 117 14.70 -3.53 10.64
C VAL A 117 15.92 -4.43 10.55
N LYS A 118 15.75 -5.70 10.94
CA LYS A 118 16.80 -6.71 10.80
C LYS A 118 17.29 -6.81 9.36
N GLU A 119 18.60 -6.98 9.22
CA GLU A 119 19.22 -7.16 7.92
C GLU A 119 18.70 -8.44 7.25
N ASN A 120 18.39 -8.34 5.97
CA ASN A 120 17.95 -9.46 5.15
C ASN A 120 18.96 -9.68 4.01
N PHE A 121 19.30 -10.94 3.75
CA PHE A 121 20.20 -11.32 2.65
C PHE A 121 19.48 -11.40 1.30
N THR A 122 18.16 -11.26 1.29
CA THR A 122 17.35 -11.28 0.07
C THR A 122 17.46 -9.98 -0.72
N GLY A 123 17.89 -8.88 -0.09
CA GLY A 123 18.02 -7.56 -0.72
C GLY A 123 16.68 -6.87 -1.00
N PHE A 124 15.58 -7.35 -0.42
CA PHE A 124 14.24 -6.82 -0.66
C PHE A 124 13.40 -6.79 0.60
N ILE A 125 12.53 -5.78 0.70
CA ILE A 125 11.46 -5.68 1.70
C ILE A 125 10.11 -5.39 1.02
N PRO A 126 8.96 -5.65 1.67
CA PRO A 126 7.66 -5.25 1.14
C PRO A 126 7.59 -3.74 0.90
N ALA A 127 7.07 -3.34 -0.26
CA ALA A 127 6.83 -1.95 -0.61
C ALA A 127 5.62 -1.36 0.13
N PHE A 128 4.64 -2.22 0.43
CA PHE A 128 3.41 -1.88 1.12
C PHE A 128 3.10 -2.93 2.18
N ILE A 129 2.71 -2.45 3.36
CA ILE A 129 2.50 -3.27 4.55
C ILE A 129 1.09 -2.97 5.05
N ASN A 130 0.31 -4.02 5.25
CA ASN A 130 -1.03 -3.90 5.83
C ASN A 130 -0.89 -3.96 7.36
N VAL A 131 -1.26 -2.87 8.03
CA VAL A 131 -1.17 -2.71 9.49
C VAL A 131 -2.57 -2.61 10.07
N PHE A 132 -2.77 -3.18 11.26
CA PHE A 132 -4.04 -3.11 11.97
C PHE A 132 -3.92 -2.18 13.17
N ASP A 133 -4.88 -1.26 13.32
CA ASP A 133 -5.02 -0.46 14.54
C ASP A 133 -5.60 -1.31 15.69
N LYS A 134 -5.62 -0.74 16.90
CA LYS A 134 -6.19 -1.38 18.10
C LYS A 134 -7.67 -1.70 18.02
N LYS A 135 -8.39 -1.10 17.06
CA LYS A 135 -9.81 -1.36 16.79
C LYS A 135 -10.00 -2.42 15.70
N GLY A 136 -8.92 -2.98 15.16
CA GLY A 136 -8.93 -3.97 14.08
C GLY A 136 -9.10 -3.39 12.69
N ASN A 137 -9.08 -2.05 12.51
CA ASN A 137 -9.12 -1.44 11.19
C ASN A 137 -7.77 -1.55 10.52
N SER A 138 -7.76 -2.00 9.26
CA SER A 138 -6.55 -2.10 8.46
C SER A 138 -6.25 -0.81 7.71
N PHE A 139 -4.98 -0.40 7.65
CA PHE A 139 -4.48 0.65 6.78
C PHE A 139 -3.14 0.25 6.15
N LEU A 140 -2.75 0.94 5.09
CA LEU A 140 -1.54 0.62 4.33
C LEU A 140 -0.43 1.60 4.64
N VAL A 141 0.71 1.03 5.02
CA VAL A 141 1.98 1.74 5.21
C VAL A 141 2.88 1.46 4.02
N GLN A 142 3.57 2.49 3.54
CA GLN A 142 4.49 2.41 2.41
C GLN A 142 5.94 2.48 2.88
N SER A 143 6.76 1.53 2.41
CA SER A 143 8.21 1.55 2.56
C SER A 143 8.82 2.52 1.54
N ILE A 144 9.72 3.37 2.02
CA ILE A 144 10.43 4.36 1.20
C ILE A 144 11.88 3.92 1.09
N VAL A 145 12.26 3.63 -0.15
CA VAL A 145 13.66 3.44 -0.51
C VAL A 145 14.15 4.75 -1.09
N GLN A 146 15.21 5.30 -0.49
CA GLN A 146 15.96 6.35 -1.16
C GLN A 146 16.61 5.70 -2.37
N ALA A 147 16.21 6.10 -3.57
CA ALA A 147 17.00 5.78 -4.75
C ALA A 147 18.34 6.49 -4.55
N GLU A 148 19.41 5.73 -4.30
CA GLU A 148 20.76 6.28 -4.46
C GLU A 148 20.84 6.77 -5.91
N GLY A 149 20.97 8.09 -6.06
CA GLY A 149 21.20 8.72 -7.34
C GLY A 149 22.48 8.12 -7.94
N LYS A 150 22.39 7.69 -9.19
CA LYS A 150 23.57 7.48 -10.03
C LYS A 150 24.33 8.77 -10.22
#